data_AF-A0A8T3WXV7-F1
#
_entry.id   AF-A0A8T3WXV7-F1
#
_cell.length_a   1.000
_cell.length_b   1.000
_cell.length_c   1.000
_cell.angle_alpha   90.00
_cell.angle_beta   90.00
_cell.angle_gamma   90.00
#
_symmetry.space_group_name_H-M   'P 1'
#
loop_
_entity.id
_entity.type
_entity.pdbx_description
1 polymer ?
#
loop_
_entity_poly.entity_id
_entity_poly.type
_entity_poly.pdbx_seq_one_letter_code
_entity_poly.pdbx_strand_id
1 'polypeptide(L)'
;MDMSILQKEVFERYHSKSQIARVLTENWFKEEMYCPACLNEELSKNPNNTKVTDFFCNNCGNYFQLKSQNSTFHNKVVDGAYNPMINAITSRINPNFFFMQYSNKDWEINNLLLIPKFFFSESIIEKRKPLSESARRSGWTGCNILLYKLPISGKIKVIEDKRVISKIHVQREWKRLCFLNNQKPEKRAWTADVMYCVEKLNKREFILGDLYNFEGYLSKLHPDNHNIQAKIRQQLQILRDNGILEFKNKGRYLIK
;
A
#
# COMPACT_ATOMS: atom_id res chain seq x y z
N MET A 1 -3.97 -19.29 9.51
CA MET A 1 -4.04 -19.03 8.06
C MET A 1 -3.47 -20.25 7.40
N ASP A 2 -4.30 -21.00 6.68
CA ASP A 2 -3.81 -21.98 5.72
C ASP A 2 -3.07 -21.24 4.59
N MET A 3 -1.95 -21.75 4.09
CA MET A 3 -1.23 -21.15 2.97
C MET A 3 -1.69 -21.70 1.61
N SER A 4 -2.36 -22.84 1.60
CA SER A 4 -2.91 -23.43 0.38
C SER A 4 -4.07 -22.60 -0.14
N ILE A 5 -4.05 -22.28 -1.43
CA ILE A 5 -5.16 -21.68 -2.17
C ILE A 5 -5.78 -22.67 -3.15
N LEU A 6 -5.40 -23.95 -3.11
CA LEU A 6 -5.82 -24.94 -4.09
C LEU A 6 -7.26 -25.40 -3.84
N GLN A 7 -8.14 -25.18 -4.83
CA GLN A 7 -9.52 -25.69 -4.84
C GLN A 7 -9.79 -26.35 -6.19
N LYS A 8 -9.95 -27.67 -6.22
CA LYS A 8 -10.01 -28.46 -7.47
C LYS A 8 -11.19 -28.06 -8.35
N GLU A 9 -12.31 -27.75 -7.73
CA GLU A 9 -13.58 -27.36 -8.37
C GLU A 9 -13.44 -26.07 -9.21
N VAL A 10 -12.47 -25.21 -8.87
CA VAL A 10 -12.21 -23.98 -9.62
C VAL A 10 -11.56 -24.29 -10.97
N PHE A 11 -10.71 -25.31 -11.05
CA PHE A 11 -10.06 -25.73 -12.30
C PHE A 11 -11.03 -26.40 -13.27
N GLU A 12 -12.11 -27.00 -12.74
CA GLU A 12 -13.19 -27.57 -13.55
C GLU A 12 -14.06 -26.49 -14.19
N ARG A 13 -14.25 -25.34 -13.50
CA ARG A 13 -15.15 -24.25 -13.93
C ARG A 13 -14.48 -23.17 -14.77
N TYR A 14 -13.16 -22.97 -14.61
CA TYR A 14 -12.43 -21.90 -15.26
C TYR A 14 -11.21 -22.44 -16.01
N HIS A 15 -11.04 -22.04 -17.27
CA HIS A 15 -9.88 -22.45 -18.09
C HIS A 15 -8.79 -21.37 -18.22
N SER A 16 -9.15 -20.10 -18.02
CA SER A 16 -8.17 -19.01 -18.07
C SER A 16 -7.34 -18.98 -16.79
N LYS A 17 -6.01 -19.05 -16.92
CA LYS A 17 -5.07 -18.94 -15.79
C LYS A 17 -5.32 -17.70 -14.94
N SER A 18 -5.67 -16.57 -15.56
CA SER A 18 -5.95 -15.33 -14.82
C SER A 18 -7.27 -15.39 -14.04
N GLN A 19 -8.29 -16.09 -14.56
CA GLN A 19 -9.56 -16.28 -13.85
C GLN A 19 -9.42 -17.31 -12.73
N ILE A 20 -8.73 -18.42 -12.98
CA ILE A 20 -8.40 -19.41 -11.94
C ILE A 20 -7.69 -18.72 -10.79
N ALA A 21 -6.59 -18.01 -11.07
CA ALA A 21 -5.84 -17.29 -10.05
C ALA A 21 -6.72 -16.31 -9.27
N ARG A 22 -7.52 -15.49 -9.97
CA ARG A 22 -8.44 -14.54 -9.33
C ARG A 22 -9.42 -15.22 -8.37
N VAL A 23 -10.05 -16.32 -8.80
CA VAL A 23 -11.04 -17.02 -7.97
C VAL A 23 -10.39 -17.67 -6.76
N LEU A 24 -9.26 -18.37 -6.94
CA LEU A 24 -8.55 -19.01 -5.84
C LEU A 24 -8.06 -17.99 -4.81
N THR A 25 -7.46 -16.88 -5.25
CA THR A 25 -6.92 -15.87 -4.33
C THR A 25 -8.02 -15.09 -3.63
N GLU A 26 -9.13 -14.77 -4.29
CA GLU A 26 -10.29 -14.13 -3.65
C GLU A 26 -11.01 -15.06 -2.66
N ASN A 27 -11.15 -16.35 -2.98
CA ASN A 27 -11.78 -17.33 -2.08
C ASN A 27 -10.96 -17.49 -0.80
N TRP A 28 -9.66 -17.75 -0.96
CA TRP A 28 -8.75 -17.82 0.18
C TRP A 28 -8.79 -16.55 1.01
N PHE A 29 -8.76 -15.37 0.37
CA PHE A 29 -8.77 -14.11 1.08
C PHE A 29 -10.08 -13.94 1.89
N LYS A 30 -11.22 -14.35 1.34
CA LYS A 30 -12.50 -14.31 2.05
C LYS A 30 -12.50 -15.23 3.29
N GLU A 31 -11.91 -16.41 3.17
CA GLU A 31 -11.94 -17.45 4.21
C GLU A 31 -10.92 -17.21 5.33
N GLU A 32 -9.73 -16.70 4.98
CA GLU A 32 -8.59 -16.66 5.90
C GLU A 32 -8.27 -15.26 6.44
N MET A 33 -8.70 -14.20 5.77
CA MET A 33 -8.31 -12.84 6.15
C MET A 33 -9.21 -12.21 7.20
N TYR A 34 -8.51 -11.60 8.16
CA TYR A 34 -9.08 -10.73 9.18
C TYR A 34 -8.85 -9.25 8.80
N CYS A 35 -9.54 -8.34 9.50
CA CYS A 35 -9.32 -6.91 9.35
C CYS A 35 -8.04 -6.47 10.09
N PRO A 36 -6.99 -5.99 9.40
CA PRO A 36 -5.75 -5.56 10.06
C PRO A 36 -5.92 -4.30 10.93
N ALA A 37 -6.97 -3.50 10.69
CA ALA A 37 -7.23 -2.30 11.46
C ALA A 37 -7.85 -2.58 12.83
N CYS A 38 -8.84 -3.49 12.91
CA CYS A 38 -9.65 -3.71 14.10
C CYS A 38 -9.67 -5.14 14.62
N LEU A 39 -8.96 -6.07 13.97
CA LEU A 39 -8.93 -7.50 14.28
C LEU A 39 -10.27 -8.22 14.15
N ASN A 40 -11.26 -7.63 13.47
CA ASN A 40 -12.47 -8.36 13.09
C ASN A 40 -12.07 -9.62 12.32
N GLU A 41 -12.63 -10.77 12.71
CA GLU A 41 -12.15 -12.07 12.24
C GLU A 41 -12.42 -12.28 10.75
N GLU A 42 -13.46 -11.64 10.23
CA GLU A 42 -13.91 -11.80 8.85
C GLU A 42 -13.89 -10.50 8.05
N LEU A 43 -13.73 -10.64 6.74
CA LEU A 43 -13.96 -9.58 5.76
C LEU A 43 -15.09 -9.99 4.81
N SER A 44 -16.03 -9.09 4.57
CA SER A 44 -17.12 -9.32 3.63
C SER A 44 -16.67 -8.99 2.21
N LYS A 45 -17.06 -9.83 1.24
CA LYS A 45 -16.81 -9.60 -0.18
C LYS A 45 -17.85 -8.63 -0.75
N ASN A 46 -17.40 -7.64 -1.51
CA ASN A 46 -18.31 -6.77 -2.24
C ASN A 46 -18.97 -7.50 -3.42
N PRO A 47 -20.13 -7.04 -3.90
CA PRO A 47 -20.73 -7.55 -5.13
C PRO A 47 -19.73 -7.50 -6.30
N ASN A 48 -19.79 -8.49 -7.19
CA ASN A 48 -18.95 -8.51 -8.39
C ASN A 48 -19.13 -7.21 -9.19
N ASN A 49 -18.03 -6.69 -9.74
CA ASN A 49 -17.96 -5.41 -10.48
C ASN A 49 -18.13 -4.14 -9.63
N THR A 50 -18.10 -4.25 -8.29
CA THR A 50 -17.94 -3.07 -7.43
C THR A 50 -16.65 -2.36 -7.81
N LYS A 51 -16.76 -1.07 -8.18
CA LYS A 51 -15.60 -0.31 -8.61
C LYS A 51 -14.64 -0.13 -7.44
N VAL A 52 -13.35 -0.36 -7.70
CA VAL A 52 -12.22 0.01 -6.83
C VAL A 52 -12.02 -0.85 -5.57
N THR A 53 -12.98 -1.67 -5.10
CA THR A 53 -12.82 -2.42 -3.84
C THR A 53 -13.37 -3.84 -3.92
N ASP A 54 -12.65 -4.80 -3.33
CA ASP A 54 -13.02 -6.23 -3.39
C ASP A 54 -13.65 -6.71 -2.07
N PHE A 55 -13.18 -6.16 -0.94
CA PHE A 55 -13.60 -6.56 0.41
C PHE A 55 -13.83 -5.35 1.32
N PHE A 56 -14.60 -5.53 2.38
CA PHE A 56 -14.82 -4.53 3.41
C PHE A 56 -14.98 -5.16 4.80
N CYS A 57 -14.67 -4.37 5.83
CA CYS A 57 -14.87 -4.76 7.22
C CYS A 57 -16.15 -4.13 7.77
N ASN A 58 -17.12 -4.94 8.20
CA ASN A 58 -18.37 -4.48 8.81
C ASN A 58 -18.15 -3.75 10.15
N ASN A 59 -17.06 -4.07 10.87
CA ASN A 59 -16.80 -3.49 12.18
C ASN A 59 -16.21 -2.07 12.10
N CYS A 60 -15.24 -1.82 11.21
CA CYS A 60 -14.54 -0.54 11.16
C CYS A 60 -14.72 0.25 9.86
N GLY A 61 -15.51 -0.27 8.91
CA GLY A 61 -15.82 0.39 7.64
C GLY A 61 -14.63 0.57 6.69
N ASN A 62 -13.51 -0.11 6.93
CA ASN A 62 -12.37 -0.08 6.00
C ASN A 62 -12.64 -0.98 4.79
N TYR A 63 -12.30 -0.46 3.61
CA TYR A 63 -12.32 -1.17 2.34
C TYR A 63 -10.93 -1.68 1.99
N PHE A 64 -10.90 -2.81 1.30
CA PHE A 64 -9.68 -3.50 0.88
C PHE A 64 -9.78 -3.92 -0.59
N GLN A 65 -8.65 -3.83 -1.29
CA GLN A 65 -8.48 -4.34 -2.64
C GLN A 65 -7.34 -5.35 -2.67
N LEU A 66 -7.54 -6.49 -3.30
CA LEU A 66 -6.55 -7.54 -3.46
C LEU A 66 -5.92 -7.46 -4.86
N LYS A 67 -4.59 -7.44 -4.90
CA LYS A 67 -3.79 -7.66 -6.10
C LYS A 67 -2.99 -8.93 -5.89
N SER A 68 -3.11 -9.88 -6.81
CA SER A 68 -2.38 -11.14 -6.73
C SER A 68 -1.59 -11.42 -7.99
N GLN A 69 -0.39 -11.97 -7.84
CA GLN A 69 0.42 -12.45 -8.96
C GLN A 69 1.33 -13.60 -8.51
N ASN A 70 1.80 -14.40 -9.48
CA ASN A 70 2.66 -15.56 -9.21
C ASN A 70 4.16 -15.22 -9.07
N SER A 71 4.51 -13.94 -9.24
CA SER A 71 5.88 -13.42 -9.19
C SER A 71 6.05 -12.45 -8.01
N THR A 72 7.29 -12.24 -7.58
CA THR A 72 7.57 -11.30 -6.48
C THR A 72 7.16 -9.89 -6.85
N PHE A 73 6.46 -9.20 -5.94
CA PHE A 73 6.23 -7.77 -6.07
C PHE A 73 7.54 -7.03 -5.81
N HIS A 74 8.18 -6.58 -6.89
CA HIS A 74 9.39 -5.76 -6.79
C HIS A 74 9.00 -4.28 -6.64
N ASN A 75 9.31 -3.49 -7.65
CA ASN A 75 9.24 -2.04 -7.56
C ASN A 75 7.86 -1.48 -7.92
N LYS A 76 7.11 -2.17 -8.78
CA LYS A 76 5.93 -1.61 -9.42
C LYS A 76 4.85 -2.65 -9.65
N VAL A 77 3.59 -2.27 -9.47
CA VAL A 77 2.43 -3.14 -9.70
C VAL A 77 1.49 -2.49 -10.69
N VAL A 78 1.03 -3.26 -11.69
CA VAL A 78 0.01 -2.80 -12.63
C VAL A 78 -1.32 -2.67 -11.90
N ASP A 79 -2.00 -1.54 -12.10
CA ASP A 79 -3.34 -1.30 -11.57
C ASP A 79 -4.32 -0.92 -12.69
N GLY A 80 -5.56 -0.63 -12.30
CA GLY A 80 -6.65 -0.24 -13.18
C GLY A 80 -6.47 1.15 -13.82
N ALA A 81 -7.59 1.82 -14.07
CA ALA A 81 -7.60 3.09 -14.78
C ALA A 81 -6.97 4.21 -13.94
N TYR A 82 -6.16 5.05 -14.58
CA TYR A 82 -5.42 6.12 -13.89
C TYR A 82 -6.33 7.18 -13.26
N ASN A 83 -7.22 7.80 -14.04
CA ASN A 83 -8.07 8.89 -13.52
C ASN A 83 -8.98 8.45 -12.36
N PRO A 84 -9.66 7.28 -12.41
CA PRO A 84 -10.41 6.79 -11.26
C PRO A 84 -9.56 6.58 -10.00
N MET A 85 -8.32 6.10 -10.13
CA MET A 85 -7.41 5.93 -8.99
C MET A 85 -7.02 7.27 -8.37
N ILE A 86 -6.63 8.25 -9.19
CA ILE A 86 -6.33 9.61 -8.73
C ILE A 86 -7.53 10.22 -8.04
N ASN A 87 -8.73 10.14 -8.64
CA ASN A 87 -9.97 10.64 -8.05
C ASN A 87 -10.29 9.97 -6.71
N ALA A 88 -10.04 8.66 -6.59
CA ALA A 88 -10.26 7.94 -5.34
C ALA A 88 -9.30 8.41 -4.24
N ILE A 89 -8.04 8.68 -4.59
CA ILE A 89 -7.01 9.20 -3.67
C ILE A 89 -7.37 10.62 -3.20
N THR A 90 -7.69 11.52 -4.12
CA THR A 90 -8.02 12.92 -3.81
C THR A 90 -9.34 13.03 -3.03
N SER A 91 -10.32 12.18 -3.34
CA SER A 91 -11.60 12.10 -2.64
C SER A 91 -11.56 11.26 -1.35
N ARG A 92 -10.41 10.69 -0.99
CA ARG A 92 -10.18 9.86 0.22
C ARG A 92 -11.06 8.61 0.32
N ILE A 93 -11.49 8.08 -0.82
CA ILE A 93 -12.28 6.84 -0.91
C ILE A 93 -11.46 5.65 -1.41
N ASN A 94 -10.16 5.85 -1.68
CA ASN A 94 -9.28 4.76 -2.08
C ASN A 94 -9.19 3.69 -0.97
N PRO A 95 -9.16 2.40 -1.32
CA PRO A 95 -9.08 1.32 -0.35
C PRO A 95 -7.64 1.15 0.16
N ASN A 96 -7.53 0.28 1.14
CA ASN A 96 -6.25 -0.32 1.51
C ASN A 96 -5.94 -1.45 0.52
N PHE A 97 -4.67 -1.67 0.22
CA PHE A 97 -4.28 -2.68 -0.77
C PHE A 97 -3.58 -3.85 -0.12
N PHE A 98 -3.98 -5.05 -0.51
CA PHE A 98 -3.23 -6.26 -0.27
C PHE A 98 -2.53 -6.71 -1.55
N PHE A 99 -1.27 -7.08 -1.45
CA PHE A 99 -0.46 -7.62 -2.53
C PHE A 99 -0.05 -9.05 -2.17
N MET A 100 -0.68 -10.03 -2.82
CA MET A 100 -0.50 -11.46 -2.58
C MET A 100 0.39 -12.08 -3.64
N GLN A 101 1.53 -12.61 -3.22
CA GLN A 101 2.38 -13.45 -4.05
C GLN A 101 2.06 -14.91 -3.78
N TYR A 102 1.74 -15.66 -4.83
CA TYR A 102 1.47 -17.09 -4.74
C TYR A 102 2.38 -17.91 -5.67
N SER A 103 2.49 -19.21 -5.43
CA SER A 103 3.19 -20.18 -6.29
C SER A 103 2.20 -20.85 -7.23
N ASN A 104 2.45 -20.84 -8.54
CA ASN A 104 1.65 -21.63 -9.50
C ASN A 104 1.94 -23.14 -9.43
N LYS A 105 3.06 -23.54 -8.81
CA LYS A 105 3.47 -24.95 -8.73
C LYS A 105 2.63 -25.67 -7.69
N ASP A 106 2.59 -25.09 -6.49
CA ASP A 106 2.00 -25.71 -5.31
C ASP A 106 0.67 -25.03 -4.92
N TRP A 107 0.29 -23.93 -5.59
CA TRP A 107 -0.88 -23.12 -5.26
C TRP A 107 -0.89 -22.72 -3.78
N GLU A 108 0.25 -22.17 -3.34
CA GLU A 108 0.45 -21.69 -1.98
C GLU A 108 0.81 -20.21 -1.98
N ILE A 109 0.43 -19.49 -0.92
CA ILE A 109 0.83 -18.10 -0.71
C ILE A 109 2.25 -18.06 -0.15
N ASN A 110 3.11 -17.31 -0.83
CA ASN A 110 4.47 -17.04 -0.39
C ASN A 110 4.54 -15.76 0.47
N ASN A 111 3.92 -14.68 -0.01
CA ASN A 111 3.97 -13.38 0.65
C ASN A 111 2.62 -12.69 0.56
N LEU A 112 2.26 -11.95 1.61
CA LEU A 112 1.08 -11.09 1.63
C LEU A 112 1.45 -9.77 2.29
N LEU A 113 1.37 -8.70 1.52
CA LEU A 113 1.72 -7.36 1.95
C LEU A 113 0.49 -6.47 2.02
N LEU A 114 0.31 -5.77 3.14
CA LEU A 114 -0.68 -4.72 3.32
C LEU A 114 -0.04 -3.35 3.11
N ILE A 115 -0.66 -2.53 2.27
CA ILE A 115 -0.35 -1.11 2.10
C ILE A 115 -1.58 -0.31 2.50
N PRO A 116 -1.52 0.40 3.64
CA PRO A 116 -2.64 1.22 4.10
C PRO A 116 -2.98 2.33 3.10
N LYS A 117 -4.27 2.63 2.96
CA LYS A 117 -4.83 3.62 2.03
C LYS A 117 -4.23 5.01 2.21
N PHE A 118 -3.79 5.30 3.44
CA PHE A 118 -3.19 6.57 3.80
C PHE A 118 -1.72 6.73 3.37
N PHE A 119 -1.13 5.74 2.70
CA PHE A 119 0.14 5.92 1.99
C PHE A 119 -0.03 6.18 0.49
N PHE A 120 -1.27 6.15 -0.02
CA PHE A 120 -1.52 6.44 -1.42
C PHE A 120 -1.55 7.95 -1.66
N SER A 121 -0.71 8.40 -2.57
CA SER A 121 -0.59 9.78 -3.05
C SER A 121 -0.39 9.74 -4.56
N GLU A 122 -0.56 10.88 -5.22
CA GLU A 122 -0.29 10.98 -6.66
C GLU A 122 1.17 10.65 -6.99
N SER A 123 2.11 10.94 -6.08
CA SER A 123 3.55 10.70 -6.26
C SER A 123 3.91 9.22 -6.47
N ILE A 124 3.07 8.30 -6.01
CA ILE A 124 3.25 6.84 -6.16
C ILE A 124 2.40 6.23 -7.29
N ILE A 125 1.59 7.02 -8.01
CA ILE A 125 0.75 6.55 -9.11
C ILE A 125 1.33 7.00 -10.45
N GLU A 126 1.86 6.05 -11.21
CA GLU A 126 2.42 6.31 -12.53
C GLU A 126 1.37 6.12 -13.61
N LYS A 127 1.07 7.17 -14.38
CA LYS A 127 0.20 7.09 -15.56
C LYS A 127 0.86 6.26 -16.67
N ARG A 128 0.15 5.26 -17.20
CA ARG A 128 0.64 4.47 -18.34
C ARG A 128 0.33 5.18 -19.66
N LYS A 129 1.01 4.75 -20.73
CA LYS A 129 0.61 5.11 -22.09
C LYS A 129 -0.80 4.54 -22.37
N PRO A 130 -1.66 5.27 -23.11
CA PRO A 130 -2.92 4.73 -23.59
C PRO A 130 -2.72 3.44 -24.40
N LEU A 131 -3.70 2.54 -24.37
CA LEU A 131 -3.70 1.37 -25.24
C LEU A 131 -3.81 1.79 -26.71
N SER A 132 -3.19 1.01 -27.60
CA SER A 132 -3.19 1.26 -29.05
C SER A 132 -4.61 1.27 -29.62
N GLU A 133 -4.76 1.90 -30.79
CA GLU A 133 -6.03 1.97 -31.50
C GLU A 133 -6.61 0.59 -31.85
N SER A 134 -5.73 -0.37 -32.11
CA SER A 134 -6.07 -1.77 -32.39
C SER A 134 -6.50 -2.57 -31.15
N ALA A 135 -6.32 -2.05 -29.94
CA ALA A 135 -6.68 -2.75 -28.72
C ALA A 135 -8.20 -2.73 -28.51
N ARG A 136 -8.75 -3.81 -27.92
CA ARG A 136 -10.18 -3.91 -27.56
C ARG A 136 -10.69 -2.71 -26.73
N ARG A 137 -9.82 -2.10 -25.92
CA ARG A 137 -10.10 -0.89 -25.14
C ARG A 137 -9.21 0.26 -25.60
N SER A 138 -9.25 0.56 -26.90
CA SER A 138 -8.50 1.66 -27.52
C SER A 138 -8.58 2.94 -26.68
N GLY A 139 -7.43 3.62 -26.51
CA GLY A 139 -7.32 4.85 -25.72
C GLY A 139 -7.42 4.67 -24.20
N TRP A 140 -7.74 3.46 -23.69
CA TRP A 140 -7.79 3.21 -22.25
C TRP A 140 -6.43 3.44 -21.61
N THR A 141 -6.42 4.25 -20.54
CA THR A 141 -5.20 4.60 -19.82
C THR A 141 -5.19 4.00 -18.42
N GLY A 142 -4.31 3.01 -18.23
CA GLY A 142 -4.06 2.40 -16.93
C GLY A 142 -3.07 3.19 -16.08
N CYS A 143 -2.79 2.68 -14.88
CA CYS A 143 -1.74 3.17 -14.02
C CYS A 143 -0.89 2.04 -13.44
N ASN A 144 0.20 2.42 -12.79
CA ASN A 144 0.97 1.55 -11.92
C ASN A 144 1.10 2.16 -10.53
N ILE A 145 1.17 1.30 -9.53
CA ILE A 145 1.49 1.65 -8.14
C ILE A 145 3.00 1.43 -7.94
N LEU A 146 3.72 2.50 -7.57
CA LEU A 146 5.18 2.51 -7.40
C LEU A 146 5.57 2.14 -5.97
N LEU A 147 5.65 0.84 -5.68
CA LEU A 147 6.01 0.32 -4.37
C LEU A 147 7.39 0.79 -3.89
N TYR A 148 8.35 1.01 -4.78
CA TYR A 148 9.70 1.44 -4.40
C TYR A 148 9.76 2.89 -3.85
N LYS A 149 8.71 3.68 -4.07
CA LYS A 149 8.57 5.05 -3.52
C LYS A 149 7.88 5.08 -2.15
N LEU A 150 7.33 3.96 -1.71
CA LEU A 150 6.71 3.88 -0.39
C LEU A 150 7.75 3.71 0.70
N PRO A 151 7.57 4.33 1.87
CA PRO A 151 8.33 3.96 3.05
C PRO A 151 8.14 2.47 3.35
N ILE A 152 9.20 1.82 3.82
CA ILE A 152 9.24 0.46 4.34
C ILE A 152 8.19 0.29 5.44
N SER A 153 8.02 1.25 6.36
CA SER A 153 6.97 1.18 7.39
C SER A 153 5.55 1.16 6.81
N GLY A 154 5.33 1.73 5.62
CA GLY A 154 4.06 1.67 4.90
C GLY A 154 3.78 0.31 4.23
N LYS A 155 4.74 -0.62 4.28
CA LYS A 155 4.65 -1.97 3.73
C LYS A 155 4.53 -2.98 4.88
N ILE A 156 3.32 -3.14 5.40
CA ILE A 156 3.05 -4.02 6.54
C ILE A 156 2.96 -5.47 6.06
N LYS A 157 3.90 -6.32 6.47
CA LYS A 157 3.89 -7.74 6.11
C LYS A 157 2.85 -8.50 6.92
N VAL A 158 2.05 -9.32 6.25
CA VAL A 158 1.05 -10.21 6.86
C VAL A 158 1.47 -11.66 6.72
N ILE A 159 2.05 -12.02 5.58
CA ILE A 159 2.74 -13.29 5.35
C ILE A 159 4.09 -12.95 4.72
N GLU A 160 5.17 -13.52 5.26
CA GLU A 160 6.52 -13.38 4.74
C GLU A 160 7.18 -14.76 4.61
N ASP A 161 7.62 -15.12 3.41
CA ASP A 161 8.27 -16.40 3.10
C ASP A 161 7.51 -17.62 3.67
N LYS A 162 6.20 -17.67 3.38
CA LYS A 162 5.24 -18.68 3.85
C LYS A 162 5.02 -18.70 5.37
N ARG A 163 5.47 -17.68 6.09
CA ARG A 163 5.26 -17.55 7.54
C ARG A 163 4.23 -16.47 7.83
N VAL A 164 3.23 -16.84 8.62
CA VAL A 164 2.18 -15.92 9.08
C VAL A 164 2.77 -14.98 10.13
N ILE A 165 2.63 -13.68 9.91
CA ILE A 165 2.95 -12.67 10.90
C ILE A 165 1.79 -12.53 11.90
N SER A 166 2.09 -12.40 13.19
CA SER A 166 1.08 -12.30 14.25
C SER A 166 0.07 -11.18 13.99
N LYS A 167 -1.24 -11.49 14.11
CA LYS A 167 -2.33 -10.52 13.90
C LYS A 167 -2.17 -9.26 14.76
N ILE A 168 -1.74 -9.45 16.01
CA ILE A 168 -1.49 -8.35 16.96
C ILE A 168 -0.33 -7.48 16.50
N HIS A 169 0.72 -8.08 15.94
CA HIS A 169 1.85 -7.33 15.39
C HIS A 169 1.42 -6.50 14.17
N VAL A 170 0.72 -7.12 13.21
CA VAL A 170 0.18 -6.43 12.02
C VAL A 170 -0.70 -5.24 12.42
N GLN A 171 -1.62 -5.45 13.37
CA GLN A 171 -2.48 -4.37 13.86
C GLN A 171 -1.66 -3.26 14.54
N ARG A 172 -0.62 -3.61 15.30
CA ARG A 172 0.23 -2.61 15.97
C ARG A 172 0.95 -1.72 14.94
N GLU A 173 1.53 -2.31 13.91
CA GLU A 173 2.17 -1.54 12.81
C GLU A 173 1.16 -0.66 12.09
N TRP A 174 -0.06 -1.16 11.86
CA TRP A 174 -1.15 -0.35 11.31
C TRP A 174 -1.50 0.84 12.20
N LYS A 175 -1.76 0.59 13.49
CA LYS A 175 -2.18 1.61 14.48
C LYS A 175 -1.12 2.68 14.67
N ARG A 176 0.16 2.30 14.60
CA ARG A 176 1.29 3.23 14.65
C ARG A 176 1.22 4.28 13.54
N LEU A 177 0.67 3.94 12.37
CA LEU A 177 0.66 4.83 11.19
C LEU A 177 -0.74 5.40 10.88
N CYS A 178 -1.79 4.95 11.57
CA CYS A 178 -3.16 5.31 11.23
C CYS A 178 -3.49 6.79 11.48
N PHE A 179 -2.66 7.53 12.22
CA PHE A 179 -2.80 8.99 12.37
C PHE A 179 -2.78 9.73 11.02
N LEU A 180 -2.11 9.16 10.01
CA LEU A 180 -2.08 9.69 8.63
C LEU A 180 -3.45 9.68 7.97
N ASN A 181 -4.36 8.80 8.41
CA ASN A 181 -5.70 8.69 7.85
C ASN A 181 -6.55 9.96 8.10
N ASN A 182 -6.26 10.70 9.16
CA ASN A 182 -7.00 11.91 9.55
C ASN A 182 -6.47 13.18 8.84
N GLN A 183 -5.38 13.07 8.08
CA GLN A 183 -4.77 14.20 7.39
C GLN A 183 -5.40 14.47 6.02
N LYS A 184 -5.28 15.71 5.54
CA LYS A 184 -5.61 16.05 4.15
C LYS A 184 -4.65 15.33 3.18
N PRO A 185 -5.05 15.00 1.93
CA PRO A 185 -4.22 14.23 0.99
C PRO A 185 -2.83 14.83 0.78
N GLU A 186 -2.75 16.16 0.64
CA GLU A 186 -1.49 16.88 0.49
C GLU A 186 -0.56 16.70 1.71
N LYS A 187 -1.09 16.88 2.94
CA LYS A 187 -0.32 16.68 4.16
C LYS A 187 0.16 15.24 4.29
N ARG A 188 -0.71 14.29 3.98
CA ARG A 188 -0.43 12.86 3.98
C ARG A 188 0.68 12.48 3.01
N ALA A 189 0.64 13.03 1.80
CA ALA A 189 1.70 12.85 0.80
C ALA A 189 3.04 13.35 1.33
N TRP A 190 3.09 14.60 1.84
CA TRP A 190 4.29 15.16 2.47
C TRP A 190 4.84 14.29 3.60
N THR A 191 3.98 13.82 4.51
CA THR A 191 4.44 12.98 5.62
C THR A 191 4.98 11.63 5.13
N ALA A 192 4.34 11.00 4.14
CA ALA A 192 4.80 9.75 3.55
C ALA A 192 6.12 9.92 2.79
N ASP A 193 6.26 11.00 2.01
CA ASP A 193 7.47 11.29 1.23
C ASP A 193 8.66 11.65 2.15
N VAL A 194 8.44 12.39 3.25
CA VAL A 194 9.49 12.63 4.26
C VAL A 194 9.83 11.36 5.03
N MET A 195 8.84 10.53 5.39
CA MET A 195 9.08 9.23 6.03
C MET A 195 9.92 8.33 5.13
N TYR A 196 9.66 8.32 3.83
CA TYR A 196 10.49 7.62 2.84
C TYR A 196 11.94 8.13 2.87
N CYS A 197 12.16 9.45 2.85
CA CYS A 197 13.51 10.02 2.94
C CYS A 197 14.24 9.62 4.22
N VAL A 198 13.56 9.66 5.37
CA VAL A 198 14.12 9.25 6.67
C VAL A 198 14.58 7.80 6.63
N GLU A 199 13.73 6.89 6.15
CA GLU A 199 14.08 5.47 6.07
C GLU A 199 15.15 5.20 5.01
N LYS A 200 15.21 6.01 3.95
CA LYS A 200 16.23 5.90 2.90
C LYS A 200 17.64 6.22 3.39
N LEU A 201 17.77 6.97 4.48
CA LEU A 201 19.08 7.19 5.13
C LEU A 201 19.68 5.88 5.65
N ASN A 202 18.88 4.84 5.90
CA ASN A 202 19.31 3.56 6.45
C ASN A 202 20.10 3.70 7.77
N LYS A 203 19.67 4.65 8.62
CA LYS A 203 20.26 4.92 9.93
C LYS A 203 19.16 4.96 10.98
N ARG A 204 19.44 4.40 12.15
CA ARG A 204 18.54 4.50 13.31
C ARG A 204 18.53 5.92 13.91
N GLU A 205 19.67 6.59 13.91
CA GLU A 205 19.83 7.99 14.31
C GLU A 205 20.32 8.83 13.12
N PHE A 206 19.75 10.01 12.92
CA PHE A 206 20.13 10.93 11.85
C PHE A 206 20.08 12.39 12.32
N ILE A 207 20.75 13.27 11.58
CA ILE A 207 20.68 14.71 11.80
C ILE A 207 19.79 15.38 10.75
N LEU A 208 19.21 16.53 11.10
CA LEU A 208 18.36 17.31 10.20
C LEU A 208 19.05 17.62 8.86
N GLY A 209 20.35 17.90 8.89
CA GLY A 209 21.14 18.17 7.69
C GLY A 209 21.19 17.00 6.71
N ASP A 210 21.11 15.75 7.20
CA ASP A 210 21.07 14.56 6.32
C ASP A 210 19.83 14.60 5.42
N LEU A 211 18.71 15.13 5.91
CA LEU A 211 17.46 15.23 5.15
C LEU A 211 17.44 16.38 4.15
N TYR A 212 18.24 17.42 4.35
CA TYR A 212 18.35 18.51 3.38
C TYR A 212 18.96 18.05 2.05
N ASN A 213 19.71 16.94 2.05
CA ASN A 213 20.15 16.30 0.81
C ASN A 213 18.99 15.79 -0.07
N PHE A 214 17.78 15.62 0.49
CA PHE A 214 16.58 15.24 -0.26
C PHE A 214 15.75 16.44 -0.73
N GLU A 215 16.20 17.68 -0.53
CA GLU A 215 15.46 18.87 -0.94
C GLU A 215 15.09 18.85 -2.43
N GLY A 216 16.05 18.56 -3.31
CA GLY A 216 15.78 18.45 -4.75
C GLY A 216 14.87 17.28 -5.13
N TYR A 217 14.82 16.23 -4.33
CA TYR A 217 13.87 15.12 -4.52
C TYR A 217 12.46 15.53 -4.10
N LEU A 218 12.30 16.10 -2.92
CA LEU A 218 11.01 16.53 -2.37
C LEU A 218 10.40 17.69 -3.17
N SER A 219 11.22 18.62 -3.67
CA SER A 219 10.76 19.70 -4.55
C SER A 219 10.11 19.18 -5.84
N LYS A 220 10.66 18.11 -6.44
CA LYS A 220 10.06 17.48 -7.63
C LYS A 220 8.72 16.79 -7.34
N LEU A 221 8.52 16.28 -6.12
CA LEU A 221 7.26 15.66 -5.71
C LEU A 221 6.20 16.69 -5.33
N HIS A 222 6.63 17.88 -4.89
CA HIS A 222 5.77 18.95 -4.40
C HIS A 222 6.16 20.29 -5.04
N PRO A 223 5.93 20.45 -6.37
CA PRO A 223 6.44 21.58 -7.15
C PRO A 223 5.94 22.95 -6.68
N ASP A 224 4.76 23.01 -6.05
CA ASP A 224 4.17 24.27 -5.58
C ASP A 224 4.80 24.81 -4.29
N ASN A 225 5.68 24.03 -3.64
CA ASN A 225 6.28 24.41 -2.36
C ASN A 225 7.70 24.97 -2.55
N HIS A 226 7.86 26.25 -2.20
CA HIS A 226 9.13 26.98 -2.31
C HIS A 226 9.94 26.99 -1.00
N ASN A 227 9.47 26.31 0.06
CA ASN A 227 10.06 26.30 1.41
C ASN A 227 10.29 24.87 1.90
N ILE A 228 11.01 24.06 1.13
CA ILE A 228 11.16 22.61 1.34
C ILE A 228 11.78 22.28 2.70
N GLN A 229 12.88 22.91 3.08
CA GLN A 229 13.53 22.65 4.37
C GLN A 229 12.63 22.95 5.57
N ALA A 230 11.85 24.05 5.50
CA ALA A 230 10.85 24.36 6.52
C ALA A 230 9.76 23.30 6.58
N LYS A 231 9.33 22.79 5.42
CA LYS A 231 8.35 21.71 5.34
C LYS A 231 8.89 20.40 5.91
N ILE A 232 10.15 20.05 5.66
CA ILE A 232 10.83 18.88 6.26
C ILE A 232 10.77 18.99 7.79
N ARG A 233 11.17 20.14 8.36
CA ARG A 233 11.10 20.36 9.82
C ARG A 233 9.69 20.18 10.37
N GLN A 234 8.68 20.71 9.69
CA GLN A 234 7.28 20.54 10.06
C GLN A 234 6.87 19.05 10.04
N GLN A 235 7.24 18.28 9.01
CA GLN A 235 6.90 16.87 8.93
C GLN A 235 7.60 16.04 10.02
N LEU A 236 8.85 16.35 10.36
CA LEU A 236 9.56 15.69 11.46
C LEU A 236 8.87 15.91 12.81
N GLN A 237 8.31 17.09 13.05
CA GLN A 237 7.52 17.36 14.25
C GLN A 237 6.27 16.48 14.29
N ILE A 238 5.54 16.37 13.17
CA ILE A 238 4.36 15.48 13.07
C ILE A 238 4.76 14.03 13.36
N LEU A 239 5.85 13.54 12.77
CA LEU A 239 6.35 12.18 13.01
C LEU A 239 6.76 11.95 14.46
N ARG A 240 7.40 12.95 15.10
CA ARG A 240 7.76 12.91 16.52
C ARG A 240 6.52 12.86 17.42
N ASP A 241 5.55 13.74 17.17
CA ASP A 241 4.36 13.88 18.01
C ASP A 241 3.46 12.63 17.95
N ASN A 242 3.58 11.84 16.87
CA ASN A 242 2.92 10.54 16.71
C ASN A 242 3.83 9.35 17.08
N GLY A 243 4.95 9.59 17.76
CA GLY A 243 5.82 8.54 18.29
C GLY A 243 6.60 7.73 17.25
N ILE A 244 6.64 8.17 15.99
CA ILE A 244 7.45 7.55 14.93
C ILE A 244 8.93 7.89 15.12
N LEU A 245 9.20 9.12 15.56
CA LEU A 245 10.54 9.64 15.82
C LEU A 245 10.66 10.12 17.26
N GLU A 246 11.90 10.21 17.74
CA GLU A 246 12.26 10.92 18.95
C GLU A 246 13.19 12.08 18.60
N PHE A 247 12.90 13.28 19.07
CA PHE A 247 13.84 14.40 18.98
C PHE A 247 14.79 14.34 20.17
N LYS A 248 16.09 14.19 19.92
CA LYS A 248 17.11 14.13 20.97
C LYS A 248 17.56 15.54 21.37
N ASN A 249 18.43 16.16 20.59
CA ASN A 249 18.86 17.55 20.76
C ASN A 249 19.48 18.07 19.45
N LYS A 250 19.61 19.40 19.30
CA LYS A 250 20.38 20.05 18.21
C LYS A 250 20.09 19.50 16.79
N GLY A 251 18.83 19.19 16.49
CA GLY A 251 18.46 18.64 15.18
C GLY A 251 18.77 17.15 14.97
N ARG A 252 19.05 16.38 16.04
CA ARG A 252 19.21 14.93 16.01
C ARG A 252 17.89 14.21 16.29
N TYR A 253 17.64 13.16 15.53
CA TYR A 253 16.42 12.35 15.60
C TYR A 253 16.76 10.87 15.68
N LEU A 254 15.97 10.12 16.45
CA LEU A 254 16.02 8.67 16.54
C LEU A 254 14.73 8.08 15.98
N ILE A 255 14.82 7.05 15.14
CA ILE A 255 13.67 6.28 14.66
C ILE A 255 13.26 5.30 15.78
N LYS A 256 11.97 5.33 16.18
CA LYS A 256 11.41 4.45 17.20
C LYS A 256 10.93 3.11 16.66
#